data_AF-J3K963-F1
#
_entry.id   AF-J3K963-F1
#
_cell.length_a   1.000
_cell.length_b   1.000
_cell.length_c   1.000
_cell.angle_alpha   90.00
_cell.angle_beta   90.00
_cell.angle_gamma   90.00
#
_symmetry.space_group_name_H-M   'P 1'
#
loop_
_entity.id
_entity.type
_entity.pdbx_description
1 polymer ?
#
loop_
_entity_poly.entity_id
_entity_poly.type
_entity_poly.pdbx_seq_one_letter_code
_entity_poly.pdbx_strand_id
1 'polypeptide(L)'
;MRDESILDQGHTFNTLASRMMYSPQGRIKRLMVELANMATSLPVGIYVKASESRPDLMRCLIMGPPDSPYGYGLFDFDLLCKETYPQEPPIMACRTAQECRGQLNPNLHPDGKVCLSLLGTWKEGDAAAQWQPGKSTILSVLISIQAMIFTEDPFRNEPANTNRVGRRADREAQMTIQKIQPLTIEYGMLAWLEKQQRLNGVWGDIVKAHFKLNKEKILTNINKWAQSNPAVGRGYEWYRSGVSPVERLRRHLDSLSGFS
;
A
#
# COMPACT_ATOMS: atom_id res chain seq x y z
N MET A 1 6.79 6.23 -15.18
CA MET A 1 5.43 6.57 -14.73
C MET A 1 4.34 6.13 -15.72
N ARG A 2 4.61 6.05 -17.02
CA ARG A 2 3.65 5.51 -18.00
C ARG A 2 3.92 4.03 -18.26
N ASP A 3 2.87 3.20 -18.25
CA ASP A 3 2.98 1.75 -18.45
C ASP A 3 1.62 1.15 -18.81
N GLU A 4 1.44 0.65 -20.03
CA GLU A 4 0.16 0.03 -20.46
C GLU A 4 -0.09 -1.33 -19.80
N SER A 5 0.96 -2.01 -19.32
CA SER A 5 0.81 -3.34 -18.71
C SER A 5 -0.02 -3.32 -17.41
N ILE A 6 -0.34 -2.13 -16.88
CA ILE A 6 -1.30 -1.99 -15.78
C ILE A 6 -2.70 -2.48 -16.17
N LEU A 7 -3.09 -2.38 -17.45
CA LEU A 7 -4.40 -2.82 -17.93
C LEU A 7 -4.46 -4.35 -18.03
N ASP A 8 -3.36 -4.98 -18.44
CA ASP A 8 -3.26 -6.42 -18.68
C ASP A 8 -3.15 -7.26 -17.39
N GLN A 9 -2.68 -6.67 -16.29
CA GLN A 9 -2.44 -7.37 -15.02
C GLN A 9 -3.65 -7.37 -14.05
N GLY A 10 -4.87 -7.21 -14.58
CA GLY A 10 -6.11 -7.37 -13.83
C GLY A 10 -6.34 -6.27 -12.79
N HIS A 11 -6.38 -5.02 -13.24
CA HIS A 11 -6.71 -3.86 -12.40
C HIS A 11 -8.16 -3.93 -11.90
N THR A 12 -8.37 -3.69 -10.60
CA THR A 12 -9.66 -3.84 -9.89
C THR A 12 -10.80 -3.09 -10.58
N PHE A 13 -10.49 -1.93 -11.14
CA PHE A 13 -11.49 -1.05 -11.74
C PHE A 13 -11.61 -1.17 -13.27
N ASN A 14 -10.97 -2.16 -13.92
CA ASN A 14 -11.00 -2.30 -15.38
C ASN A 14 -12.43 -2.36 -15.95
N THR A 15 -13.31 -3.16 -15.33
CA THR A 15 -14.72 -3.29 -15.78
C THR A 15 -15.52 -2.00 -15.62
N LEU A 16 -15.23 -1.20 -14.58
CA LEU A 16 -15.88 0.10 -14.40
C LEU A 16 -15.34 1.09 -15.43
N ALA A 17 -14.01 1.14 -15.58
CA ALA A 17 -13.33 2.04 -16.50
C ALA A 17 -13.71 1.79 -17.96
N SER A 18 -13.92 0.55 -18.39
CA SER A 18 -14.33 0.23 -19.77
C SER A 18 -15.72 0.74 -20.13
N ARG A 19 -16.59 1.01 -19.14
CA ARG A 19 -17.92 1.59 -19.34
C ARG A 19 -17.89 3.12 -19.47
N MET A 20 -16.77 3.75 -19.11
CA MET A 20 -16.60 5.20 -19.16
C MET A 20 -16.20 5.64 -20.59
N MET A 21 -17.19 5.81 -21.47
CA MET A 21 -16.94 6.11 -22.89
C MET A 21 -16.72 7.61 -23.17
N TYR A 22 -17.13 8.49 -22.25
CA TYR A 22 -17.07 9.94 -22.42
C TYR A 22 -16.33 10.58 -21.25
N SER A 23 -15.53 11.61 -21.55
CA SER A 23 -14.82 12.39 -20.53
C SER A 23 -15.32 13.83 -20.55
N PRO A 24 -15.83 14.36 -19.42
CA PRO A 24 -16.24 15.75 -19.35
C PRO A 24 -15.12 16.73 -19.70
N GLN A 25 -15.50 17.92 -20.20
CA GLN A 25 -14.55 18.94 -20.61
C GLN A 25 -13.62 19.30 -19.44
N GLY A 26 -12.32 19.39 -19.73
CA GLY A 26 -11.30 19.75 -18.74
C GLY A 26 -10.84 18.62 -17.81
N ARG A 27 -11.57 17.49 -17.71
CA ARG A 27 -11.18 16.34 -16.86
C ARG A 27 -9.82 15.77 -17.27
N ILE A 28 -9.62 15.48 -18.57
CA ILE A 28 -8.34 14.95 -19.06
C ILE A 28 -7.20 15.95 -18.80
N LYS A 29 -7.42 17.24 -19.03
CA LYS A 29 -6.43 18.29 -18.72
C LYS A 29 -6.04 18.26 -17.24
N ARG A 30 -7.02 18.13 -16.34
CA ARG A 30 -6.75 17.99 -14.90
C ARG A 30 -5.94 16.73 -14.58
N LEU A 31 -6.27 15.57 -15.16
CA LEU A 31 -5.52 14.33 -14.96
C LEU A 31 -4.05 14.48 -15.41
N MET A 32 -3.81 15.14 -16.55
CA MET A 32 -2.45 15.39 -17.02
C MET A 32 -1.66 16.30 -16.06
N VAL A 33 -2.32 17.28 -15.44
CA VAL A 33 -1.70 18.11 -14.38
C VAL A 33 -1.36 17.28 -13.14
N GLU A 34 -2.25 16.37 -12.71
CA GLU A 34 -1.96 15.44 -11.60
C GLU A 34 -0.73 14.57 -11.90
N LEU A 35 -0.68 13.98 -13.10
CA LEU A 35 0.43 13.14 -13.52
C LEU A 35 1.75 13.91 -13.59
N ALA A 36 1.72 15.15 -14.12
CA ALA A 36 2.90 16.01 -14.18
C ALA A 36 3.40 16.37 -12.77
N ASN A 37 2.48 16.67 -11.84
CA ASN A 37 2.84 16.95 -10.45
C ASN A 37 3.47 15.71 -9.78
N MET A 38 2.83 14.54 -9.90
CA MET A 38 3.36 13.31 -9.31
C MET A 38 4.68 12.86 -9.94
N ALA A 39 4.93 13.15 -11.22
CA ALA A 39 6.19 12.79 -11.87
C ALA A 39 7.44 13.43 -11.21
N THR A 40 7.26 14.51 -10.43
CA THR A 40 8.37 15.27 -9.82
C THR A 40 8.25 15.42 -8.30
N SER A 41 7.07 15.20 -7.72
CA SER A 41 6.77 15.52 -6.30
C SER A 41 6.47 14.30 -5.43
N LEU A 42 6.60 13.07 -5.94
CA LEU A 42 6.34 11.88 -5.14
C LEU A 42 7.36 11.73 -4.00
N PRO A 43 6.91 11.55 -2.74
CA PRO A 43 7.81 11.24 -1.64
C PRO A 43 8.50 9.89 -1.81
N VAL A 44 9.57 9.70 -1.05
CA VAL A 44 10.29 8.42 -0.99
C VAL A 44 9.35 7.29 -0.60
N GLY A 45 9.42 6.20 -1.37
CA GLY A 45 8.63 5.00 -1.12
C GLY A 45 7.20 5.06 -1.68
N ILE A 46 6.81 6.11 -2.40
CA ILE A 46 5.55 6.14 -3.16
C ILE A 46 5.88 6.10 -4.65
N TYR A 47 5.32 5.12 -5.35
CA TYR A 47 5.51 4.92 -6.78
C TYR A 47 4.17 4.87 -7.48
N VAL A 48 4.08 5.46 -8.66
CA VAL A 48 2.86 5.51 -9.46
C VAL A 48 3.16 5.10 -10.89
N LYS A 49 2.31 4.24 -11.45
CA LYS A 49 2.25 3.92 -12.86
C LYS A 49 0.83 4.18 -13.37
N ALA A 50 0.71 4.97 -14.43
CA ALA A 50 -0.55 5.28 -15.10
C ALA A 50 -0.52 4.73 -16.52
N SER A 51 -1.68 4.37 -17.04
CA SER A 51 -1.81 3.96 -18.44
C SER A 51 -1.67 5.20 -19.33
N GLU A 52 -0.96 5.05 -20.44
CA GLU A 52 -0.88 6.01 -21.53
C GLU A 52 -2.24 6.24 -22.18
N SER A 53 -2.99 5.17 -22.43
CA SER A 53 -4.31 5.23 -23.06
C SER A 53 -5.42 5.62 -22.07
N ARG A 54 -5.24 5.32 -20.79
CA ARG A 54 -6.18 5.55 -19.68
C ARG A 54 -5.47 6.26 -18.51
N PRO A 55 -5.19 7.58 -18.62
CA PRO A 55 -4.55 8.33 -17.54
C PRO A 55 -5.41 8.46 -16.28
N ASP A 56 -6.68 8.04 -16.35
CA ASP A 56 -7.58 7.92 -15.20
C ASP A 56 -7.42 6.63 -14.40
N LEU A 57 -6.73 5.63 -14.96
CA LEU A 57 -6.35 4.38 -14.29
C LEU A 57 -4.88 4.45 -13.87
N MET A 58 -4.64 4.18 -12.59
CA MET A 58 -3.30 4.19 -12.02
C MET A 58 -3.11 3.04 -11.04
N ARG A 59 -1.94 2.42 -11.09
CA ARG A 59 -1.46 1.53 -10.04
C ARG A 59 -0.47 2.29 -9.18
N CYS A 60 -0.58 2.13 -7.87
CA CYS A 60 0.27 2.79 -6.89
C CYS A 60 0.93 1.76 -5.98
N LEU A 61 2.21 1.93 -5.70
CA LEU A 61 2.96 1.11 -4.75
C LEU A 61 3.44 2.01 -3.62
N ILE A 62 3.09 1.68 -2.39
CA ILE A 62 3.44 2.47 -1.20
C ILE A 62 4.26 1.62 -0.25
N MET A 63 5.44 2.09 0.10
CA MET A 63 6.32 1.51 1.10
C MET A 63 5.84 1.91 2.51
N GLY A 64 5.75 0.92 3.39
CA GLY A 64 5.53 1.16 4.82
C GLY A 64 6.70 1.91 5.47
N PRO A 65 6.45 2.95 6.28
CA PRO A 65 7.50 3.71 6.97
C PRO A 65 8.37 2.79 7.86
N PRO A 66 9.71 2.97 7.88
CA PRO A 66 10.64 2.09 8.59
C PRO A 66 10.29 1.79 10.06
N ASP A 67 9.78 2.79 10.78
CA ASP A 67 9.52 2.72 12.22
C ASP A 67 8.12 2.18 12.57
N SER A 68 7.34 1.79 11.55
CA SER A 68 6.01 1.20 11.69
C SER A 68 6.04 -0.34 11.61
N PRO A 69 4.99 -1.05 12.04
CA PRO A 69 4.84 -2.50 11.77
C PRO A 69 4.73 -2.86 10.27
N TYR A 70 4.70 -1.86 9.39
CA TYR A 70 4.70 -2.00 7.94
C TYR A 70 6.09 -1.83 7.32
N GLY A 71 7.10 -1.52 8.13
CA GLY A 71 8.41 -1.04 7.69
C GLY A 71 9.03 -1.84 6.55
N TYR A 72 9.34 -1.12 5.46
CA TYR A 72 9.90 -1.64 4.21
C TYR A 72 9.03 -2.62 3.42
N GLY A 73 7.84 -2.98 3.91
CA GLY A 73 6.85 -3.70 3.10
C GLY A 73 6.32 -2.82 1.98
N LEU A 74 6.05 -3.40 0.81
CA LEU A 74 5.46 -2.74 -0.34
C LEU A 74 3.98 -3.13 -0.48
N PHE A 75 3.09 -2.14 -0.51
CA PHE A 75 1.64 -2.32 -0.55
C PHE A 75 1.07 -1.78 -1.87
N ASP A 76 0.32 -2.62 -2.57
CA ASP A 76 -0.17 -2.38 -3.93
C ASP A 76 -1.61 -1.87 -3.93
N PHE A 77 -1.87 -0.87 -4.74
CA PHE A 77 -3.17 -0.23 -4.84
C PHE A 77 -3.53 0.06 -6.29
N ASP A 78 -4.81 -0.10 -6.59
CA ASP A 78 -5.43 0.38 -7.82
C ASP A 78 -6.19 1.67 -7.54
N LEU A 79 -6.15 2.60 -8.48
CA LEU A 79 -6.81 3.90 -8.39
C LEU A 79 -7.54 4.18 -9.71
N LEU A 80 -8.79 4.64 -9.61
CA LEU A 80 -9.56 5.14 -10.75
C LEU A 80 -10.12 6.52 -10.44
N CYS A 81 -9.82 7.48 -11.29
CA CYS A 81 -10.54 8.75 -11.33
C CYS A 81 -11.80 8.57 -12.18
N LYS A 82 -13.01 8.63 -11.63
CA LYS A 82 -14.27 8.51 -12.42
C LYS A 82 -14.52 9.74 -13.29
N GLU A 83 -15.59 9.76 -14.10
CA GLU A 83 -16.01 10.92 -14.90
C GLU A 83 -16.29 12.17 -14.04
N THR A 84 -16.65 11.97 -12.77
CA THR A 84 -16.89 13.03 -11.79
C THR A 84 -15.61 13.70 -11.27
N TYR A 85 -14.42 13.18 -11.58
CA TYR A 85 -13.15 13.79 -11.16
C TYR A 85 -12.90 15.14 -11.88
N PRO A 86 -12.45 16.20 -11.20
CA PRO A 86 -12.00 16.27 -9.79
C PRO A 86 -13.08 16.75 -8.80
N GLN A 87 -14.36 16.80 -9.21
CA GLN A 87 -15.44 17.21 -8.30
C GLN A 87 -15.69 16.15 -7.22
N GLU A 88 -15.48 14.88 -7.54
CA GLU A 88 -15.40 13.78 -6.58
C GLU A 88 -13.97 13.25 -6.48
N PRO A 89 -13.59 12.66 -5.33
CA PRO A 89 -12.29 12.01 -5.19
C PRO A 89 -12.14 10.80 -6.13
N PRO A 90 -10.90 10.36 -6.38
CA PRO A 90 -10.69 9.06 -7.00
C PRO A 90 -11.22 7.94 -6.10
N ILE A 91 -11.51 6.78 -6.68
CA ILE A 91 -11.74 5.55 -5.93
C ILE A 91 -10.44 4.75 -5.89
N MET A 92 -10.20 4.02 -4.79
CA MET A 92 -8.96 3.30 -4.56
C MET A 92 -9.23 1.93 -3.92
N ALA A 93 -8.49 0.92 -4.33
CA ALA A 93 -8.55 -0.43 -3.78
C ALA A 93 -7.16 -0.93 -3.40
N CYS A 94 -6.98 -1.44 -2.18
CA CYS A 94 -5.76 -2.08 -1.72
C CYS A 94 -5.74 -3.56 -2.15
N ARG A 95 -4.95 -3.87 -3.17
CA ARG A 95 -4.79 -5.24 -3.69
C ARG A 95 -4.09 -6.14 -2.68
N THR A 96 -3.13 -5.60 -1.94
CA THR A 96 -2.45 -6.36 -0.88
C THR A 96 -3.42 -6.79 0.21
N ALA A 97 -4.41 -5.95 0.57
CA ALA A 97 -5.44 -6.33 1.54
C ALA A 97 -6.39 -7.41 1.03
N GLN A 98 -6.75 -7.39 -0.27
CA GLN A 98 -7.58 -8.43 -0.90
C GLN A 98 -6.94 -9.82 -0.90
N GLU A 99 -5.62 -9.88 -1.02
CA GLU A 99 -4.87 -11.15 -0.95
C GLU A 99 -4.56 -11.57 0.50
N CYS A 100 -4.62 -10.64 1.43
CA CYS A 100 -4.23 -10.84 2.82
C CYS A 100 -5.29 -11.65 3.57
N ARG A 101 -4.90 -12.78 4.16
CA ARG A 101 -5.78 -13.62 5.01
C ARG A 101 -5.98 -13.06 6.43
N GLY A 102 -5.43 -11.89 6.72
CA GLY A 102 -5.57 -11.18 7.99
C GLY A 102 -5.87 -9.70 7.78
N GLN A 103 -6.02 -8.96 8.87
CA GLN A 103 -6.27 -7.52 8.82
C GLN A 103 -4.96 -6.75 8.87
N LEU A 104 -4.58 -6.10 7.76
CA LEU A 104 -3.37 -5.27 7.68
C LEU A 104 -3.51 -3.96 8.46
N ASN A 105 -4.69 -3.36 8.43
CA ASN A 105 -4.99 -2.10 9.11
C ASN A 105 -6.51 -1.96 9.27
N PRO A 106 -7.02 -1.28 10.32
CA PRO A 106 -8.44 -0.95 10.43
C PRO A 106 -9.01 -0.24 9.20
N ASN A 107 -8.20 0.58 8.51
CA ASN A 107 -8.61 1.34 7.34
C ASN A 107 -8.38 0.62 6.00
N LEU A 108 -7.85 -0.62 6.01
CA LEU A 108 -7.63 -1.44 4.82
C LEU A 108 -8.47 -2.73 4.94
N HIS A 109 -9.62 -2.72 4.28
CA HIS A 109 -10.59 -3.81 4.39
C HIS A 109 -10.19 -5.02 3.52
N PRO A 110 -10.61 -6.25 3.88
CA PRO A 110 -10.32 -7.46 3.11
C PRO A 110 -10.92 -7.47 1.69
N ASP A 111 -11.94 -6.66 1.41
CA ASP A 111 -12.49 -6.47 0.06
C ASP A 111 -11.67 -5.47 -0.78
N GLY A 112 -10.62 -4.90 -0.20
CA GLY A 112 -9.76 -3.90 -0.79
C GLY A 112 -10.18 -2.46 -0.52
N LYS A 113 -11.33 -2.21 0.13
CA LYS A 113 -11.77 -0.84 0.42
C LYS A 113 -10.72 -0.12 1.29
N VAL A 114 -10.37 1.10 0.88
CA VAL A 114 -9.50 2.01 1.63
C VAL A 114 -10.36 3.08 2.31
N CYS A 115 -10.25 3.18 3.62
CA CYS A 115 -10.96 4.15 4.45
C CYS A 115 -10.10 5.38 4.68
N LEU A 116 -10.48 6.50 4.08
CA LEU A 116 -9.77 7.78 4.19
C LEU A 116 -10.74 8.94 3.92
N SER A 117 -10.67 10.00 4.72
CA SER A 117 -11.54 11.19 4.54
C SER A 117 -11.36 11.82 3.16
N LEU A 118 -10.12 11.91 2.66
CA LEU A 118 -9.83 12.41 1.31
C LEU A 118 -10.41 11.55 0.19
N LEU A 119 -10.74 10.28 0.45
CA LEU A 119 -11.43 9.40 -0.50
C LEU A 119 -12.96 9.43 -0.33
N GLY A 120 -13.48 10.20 0.64
CA GLY A 120 -14.91 10.21 0.98
C GLY A 120 -15.43 8.91 1.59
N THR A 121 -14.53 7.97 1.92
CA THR A 121 -14.87 6.66 2.50
C THR A 121 -14.87 6.66 4.02
N TRP A 122 -14.43 7.77 4.63
CA TRP A 122 -14.43 8.01 6.06
C TRP A 122 -15.18 9.31 6.39
N LYS A 123 -16.51 9.23 6.50
CA LYS A 123 -17.39 10.41 6.63
C LYS A 123 -17.38 11.04 8.02
N GLU A 124 -17.03 10.26 9.04
CA GLU A 124 -16.96 10.71 10.43
C GLU A 124 -15.64 11.43 10.76
N GLY A 125 -14.71 11.53 9.80
CA GLY A 125 -13.48 12.28 9.96
C GLY A 125 -13.68 13.79 9.85
N ASP A 126 -12.63 14.55 10.15
CA ASP A 126 -12.63 16.01 10.06
C ASP A 126 -13.13 16.48 8.69
N ALA A 127 -14.12 17.38 8.69
CA ALA A 127 -14.68 18.00 7.49
C ALA A 127 -13.59 18.71 6.67
N ALA A 128 -12.58 19.29 7.32
CA ALA A 128 -11.45 19.92 6.64
C ALA A 128 -10.55 18.90 5.90
N ALA A 129 -10.55 17.64 6.35
CA ALA A 129 -9.81 16.54 5.74
C ALA A 129 -10.58 15.81 4.62
N GLN A 130 -11.84 16.19 4.36
CA GLN A 130 -12.61 15.65 3.24
C GLN A 130 -12.07 16.17 1.89
N TRP A 131 -12.40 15.47 0.80
CA TRP A 131 -12.04 15.90 -0.55
C TRP A 131 -12.57 17.31 -0.85
N GLN A 132 -11.68 18.21 -1.25
CA GLN A 132 -12.02 19.57 -1.65
C GLN A 132 -11.71 19.76 -3.15
N PRO A 133 -12.74 19.84 -4.02
CA PRO A 133 -12.54 20.08 -5.45
C PRO A 133 -11.66 21.30 -5.71
N GLY A 134 -10.68 21.14 -6.60
CA GLY A 134 -9.72 22.20 -6.92
C GLY A 134 -8.55 22.37 -5.94
N LYS A 135 -8.59 21.77 -4.74
CA LYS A 135 -7.49 21.82 -3.75
C LYS A 135 -6.84 20.46 -3.50
N SER A 136 -7.66 19.43 -3.27
CA SER A 136 -7.17 18.07 -3.08
C SER A 136 -6.57 17.52 -4.39
N THR A 137 -5.56 16.66 -4.25
CA THR A 137 -4.80 16.05 -5.36
C THR A 137 -4.63 14.55 -5.14
N ILE A 138 -4.33 13.80 -6.20
CA ILE A 138 -4.00 12.37 -6.07
C ILE A 138 -2.77 12.21 -5.18
N LEU A 139 -1.77 13.09 -5.34
CA LEU A 139 -0.58 13.13 -4.49
C LEU A 139 -0.93 13.24 -3.00
N SER A 140 -1.86 14.13 -2.63
CA SER A 140 -2.30 14.29 -1.23
C SER A 140 -2.97 13.04 -0.67
N VAL A 141 -3.69 12.27 -1.49
CA VAL A 141 -4.27 10.97 -1.11
C VAL A 141 -3.17 9.96 -0.81
N LEU A 142 -2.17 9.83 -1.70
CA LEU A 142 -1.08 8.86 -1.55
C LEU A 142 -0.21 9.18 -0.31
N ILE A 143 0.11 10.45 -0.10
CA ILE A 143 0.82 10.93 1.10
C ILE A 143 0.02 10.58 2.35
N SER A 144 -1.29 10.84 2.32
CA SER A 144 -2.19 10.58 3.45
C SER A 144 -2.28 9.09 3.79
N ILE A 145 -2.29 8.20 2.81
CA ILE A 145 -2.24 6.75 3.06
C ILE A 145 -0.94 6.38 3.77
N GLN A 146 0.21 6.84 3.27
CA GLN A 146 1.50 6.53 3.90
C GLN A 146 1.58 7.08 5.33
N ALA A 147 1.10 8.31 5.55
CA ALA A 147 1.23 9.00 6.84
C ALA A 147 0.18 8.58 7.88
N MET A 148 -1.06 8.28 7.47
CA MET A 148 -2.18 8.05 8.39
C MET A 148 -2.63 6.60 8.46
N ILE A 149 -2.36 5.78 7.44
CA ILE A 149 -2.69 4.35 7.48
C ILE A 149 -1.48 3.55 7.96
N PHE A 150 -0.29 3.80 7.41
CA PHE A 150 0.91 3.04 7.78
C PHE A 150 1.65 3.64 8.99
N THR A 151 0.91 3.90 10.07
CA THR A 151 1.40 4.51 11.31
C THR A 151 2.14 3.51 12.21
N GLU A 152 2.93 4.04 13.15
CA GLU A 152 3.62 3.25 14.18
C GLU A 152 2.64 2.52 15.12
N ASP A 153 1.44 3.09 15.29
CA ASP A 153 0.39 2.50 16.11
C ASP A 153 -0.95 2.34 15.35
N PRO A 154 -1.09 1.25 14.58
CA PRO A 154 -2.32 0.98 13.81
C PRO A 154 -3.55 0.72 14.69
N PHE A 155 -3.37 0.44 15.99
CA PHE A 155 -4.51 0.24 16.88
C PHE A 155 -5.31 1.54 17.05
N ARG A 156 -4.64 2.70 17.00
CA ARG A 156 -5.28 4.03 17.11
C ARG A 156 -5.92 4.53 15.82
N ASN A 157 -5.69 3.85 14.69
CA ASN A 157 -6.38 4.11 13.44
C ASN A 157 -7.86 3.69 13.48
N GLU A 158 -8.23 2.81 14.41
CA GLU A 158 -9.62 2.50 14.74
C GLU A 158 -10.20 3.64 15.60
N PRO A 159 -11.27 4.32 15.19
CA PRO A 159 -11.85 5.45 15.93
C PRO A 159 -12.21 5.15 17.38
N ALA A 160 -12.71 3.93 17.64
CA ALA A 160 -13.03 3.50 19.00
C ALA A 160 -11.79 3.49 19.92
N ASN A 161 -10.60 3.52 19.34
CA ASN A 161 -9.32 3.43 20.04
C ASN A 161 -8.48 4.71 20.01
N THR A 162 -8.80 5.71 19.19
CA THR A 162 -7.98 6.91 18.98
C THR A 162 -7.55 7.58 20.28
N ASN A 163 -8.48 7.76 21.23
CA ASN A 163 -8.22 8.43 22.51
C ASN A 163 -7.94 7.46 23.67
N ARG A 164 -7.80 6.15 23.40
CA ARG A 164 -7.55 5.17 24.47
C ARG A 164 -6.10 5.25 24.93
N VAL A 165 -5.92 5.32 26.26
CA VAL A 165 -4.63 5.47 26.91
C VAL A 165 -4.47 4.50 28.09
N GLY A 166 -3.22 4.33 28.52
CA GLY A 166 -2.86 3.53 29.69
C GLY A 166 -2.60 2.04 29.37
N ARG A 167 -2.13 1.32 30.39
CA ARG A 167 -1.54 -0.04 30.24
C ARG A 167 -2.36 -1.04 29.43
N ARG A 168 -3.70 -0.97 29.51
CA ARG A 168 -4.57 -1.87 28.72
C ARG A 168 -4.53 -1.50 27.24
N ALA A 169 -4.66 -0.22 26.91
CA ALA A 169 -4.57 0.25 25.53
C ALA A 169 -3.18 -0.06 24.95
N ASP A 170 -2.11 0.15 25.71
CA ASP A 170 -0.73 -0.13 25.25
C ASP A 170 -0.53 -1.62 24.95
N ARG A 171 -1.09 -2.52 25.78
CA ARG A 171 -1.08 -3.96 25.51
C ARG A 171 -1.86 -4.32 24.25
N GLU A 172 -3.02 -3.72 24.02
CA GLU A 172 -3.85 -3.95 22.83
C GLU A 172 -3.20 -3.41 21.54
N ALA A 173 -2.54 -2.24 21.64
CA ALA A 173 -1.69 -1.70 20.58
C ALA A 173 -0.54 -2.65 20.24
N GLN A 174 0.17 -3.15 21.25
CA GLN A 174 1.25 -4.11 21.06
C GLN A 174 0.76 -5.42 20.41
N MET A 175 -0.41 -5.93 20.82
CA MET A 175 -1.01 -7.11 20.19
C MET A 175 -1.37 -6.85 18.72
N THR A 176 -1.83 -5.64 18.38
CA THR A 176 -2.13 -5.24 17.01
C THR A 176 -0.86 -5.20 16.16
N ILE A 177 0.21 -4.57 16.67
CA ILE A 177 1.55 -4.56 16.04
C ILE A 177 2.04 -6.00 15.80
N GLN A 178 1.92 -6.87 16.81
CA GLN A 178 2.39 -8.25 16.71
C GLN A 178 1.62 -9.10 15.68
N LYS A 179 0.36 -8.75 15.40
CA LYS A 179 -0.42 -9.35 14.31
C LYS A 179 0.00 -8.80 12.94
N ILE A 180 0.31 -7.52 12.83
CA ILE A 180 0.60 -6.90 11.53
C ILE A 180 1.99 -7.28 11.01
N GLN A 181 3.02 -7.29 11.85
CA GLN A 181 4.41 -7.58 11.46
C GLN A 181 4.57 -8.87 10.60
N PRO A 182 4.03 -10.05 10.99
CA PRO A 182 4.12 -11.24 10.13
C PRO A 182 3.34 -11.09 8.82
N LEU A 183 2.22 -10.35 8.79
CA LEU A 183 1.49 -10.07 7.56
C LEU A 183 2.28 -9.15 6.63
N THR A 184 3.00 -8.16 7.18
CA THR A 184 3.90 -7.29 6.43
C THR A 184 5.01 -8.10 5.77
N ILE A 185 5.62 -9.05 6.48
CA ILE A 185 6.64 -9.92 5.91
C ILE A 185 6.05 -10.79 4.80
N GLU A 186 4.90 -11.42 5.05
CA GLU A 186 4.32 -12.35 4.08
C GLU A 186 3.78 -11.64 2.83
N TYR A 187 2.98 -10.59 2.99
CA TYR A 187 2.26 -9.93 1.89
C TYR A 187 2.93 -8.67 1.37
N GLY A 188 3.67 -7.96 2.23
CA GLY A 188 4.42 -6.76 1.88
C GLY A 188 5.84 -7.06 1.41
N MET A 189 6.38 -8.27 1.62
CA MET A 189 7.75 -8.61 1.20
C MET A 189 7.82 -9.92 0.41
N LEU A 190 7.56 -11.07 1.05
CA LEU A 190 7.71 -12.38 0.44
C LEU A 190 6.83 -12.57 -0.78
N ALA A 191 5.57 -12.14 -0.74
CA ALA A 191 4.68 -12.22 -1.89
C ALA A 191 5.23 -11.50 -3.13
N TRP A 192 6.04 -10.45 -2.98
CA TRP A 192 6.70 -9.78 -4.12
C TRP A 192 7.89 -10.57 -4.68
N LEU A 193 8.61 -11.26 -3.81
CA LEU A 193 9.85 -11.96 -4.14
C LEU A 193 9.61 -13.40 -4.63
N GLU A 194 8.54 -14.04 -4.16
CA GLU A 194 8.24 -15.45 -4.47
C GLU A 194 7.27 -15.62 -5.65
N LYS A 195 6.35 -14.67 -5.84
CA LYS A 195 5.39 -14.72 -6.94
C LYS A 195 6.03 -14.16 -8.22
N GLN A 196 6.34 -15.03 -9.18
CA GLN A 196 6.99 -14.64 -10.45
C GLN A 196 6.25 -13.54 -11.20
N GLN A 197 4.91 -13.57 -11.18
CA GLN A 197 4.05 -12.57 -11.80
C GLN A 197 4.18 -11.18 -11.16
N ARG A 198 4.60 -11.10 -9.89
CA ARG A 198 4.88 -9.84 -9.20
C ARG A 198 6.32 -9.41 -9.44
N LEU A 199 7.26 -10.33 -9.30
CA LEU A 199 8.70 -10.05 -9.47
C LEU A 199 9.06 -9.60 -10.88
N ASN A 200 8.34 -10.08 -11.89
CA ASN A 200 8.50 -9.69 -13.30
C ASN A 200 7.28 -8.91 -13.82
N GLY A 201 6.42 -8.44 -12.92
CA GLY A 201 5.22 -7.67 -13.27
C GLY A 201 5.48 -6.17 -13.40
N VAL A 202 4.40 -5.38 -13.33
CA VAL A 202 4.42 -3.91 -13.43
C VAL A 202 5.44 -3.28 -12.48
N TRP A 203 5.71 -3.87 -11.32
CA TRP A 203 6.62 -3.30 -10.32
C TRP A 203 7.99 -3.98 -10.25
N GLY A 204 8.31 -4.88 -11.18
CA GLY A 204 9.46 -5.78 -11.04
C GLY A 204 10.81 -5.08 -10.87
N ASP A 205 11.04 -3.99 -11.60
CA ASP A 205 12.22 -3.13 -11.48
C ASP A 205 12.31 -2.45 -10.10
N ILE A 206 11.21 -1.83 -9.66
CA ILE A 206 11.10 -1.16 -8.37
C ILE A 206 11.25 -2.15 -7.21
N VAL A 207 10.61 -3.31 -7.28
CA VAL A 207 10.70 -4.39 -6.29
C VAL A 207 12.13 -4.87 -6.13
N LYS A 208 12.81 -5.20 -7.24
CA LYS A 208 14.21 -5.66 -7.22
C LYS A 208 15.13 -4.58 -6.64
N ALA A 209 15.00 -3.33 -7.09
CA ALA A 209 15.80 -2.22 -6.58
C ALA A 209 15.55 -1.96 -5.09
N HIS A 210 14.28 -1.91 -4.66
CA HIS A 210 13.89 -1.68 -3.27
C HIS A 210 14.48 -2.70 -2.32
N PHE A 211 14.29 -4.00 -2.61
CA PHE A 211 14.77 -5.07 -1.75
C PHE A 211 16.30 -5.21 -1.77
N LYS A 212 16.95 -4.92 -2.90
CA LYS A 212 18.43 -4.88 -3.00
C LYS A 212 19.01 -3.72 -2.16
N LEU A 213 18.50 -2.50 -2.33
CA LEU A 213 19.01 -1.31 -1.65
C LEU A 213 18.74 -1.30 -0.14
N ASN A 214 17.62 -1.88 0.29
CA ASN A 214 17.20 -1.88 1.69
C ASN A 214 17.52 -3.19 2.43
N LYS A 215 18.22 -4.15 1.81
CA LYS A 215 18.51 -5.48 2.36
C LYS A 215 18.92 -5.45 3.84
N GLU A 216 20.00 -4.74 4.17
CA GLU A 216 20.54 -4.72 5.54
C GLU A 216 19.57 -4.10 6.54
N LYS A 217 18.83 -3.07 6.14
CA LYS A 217 17.82 -2.40 6.97
C LYS A 217 16.62 -3.31 7.21
N ILE A 218 16.17 -4.03 6.17
CA ILE A 218 15.08 -5.01 6.25
C ILE A 218 15.48 -6.15 7.20
N LEU A 219 16.66 -6.75 7.00
CA LEU A 219 17.14 -7.84 7.84
C LEU A 219 17.28 -7.40 9.31
N THR A 220 17.82 -6.20 9.55
CA THR A 220 17.91 -5.63 10.91
C THR A 220 16.51 -5.49 11.53
N ASN A 221 15.56 -4.92 10.79
CA ASN A 221 14.20 -4.69 11.28
C ASN A 221 13.45 -5.99 11.60
N ILE A 222 13.46 -6.97 10.69
CA ILE A 222 12.74 -8.24 10.90
C ILE A 222 13.38 -9.08 12.02
N ASN A 223 14.70 -9.03 12.18
CA ASN A 223 15.39 -9.72 13.28
C ASN A 223 15.00 -9.08 14.63
N LYS A 224 14.92 -7.74 14.71
CA LYS A 224 14.41 -7.03 15.89
C LYS A 224 12.97 -7.44 16.20
N TRP A 225 12.10 -7.53 15.19
CA TRP A 225 10.73 -8.02 15.39
C TRP A 225 10.71 -9.46 15.90
N ALA A 226 11.49 -10.36 15.31
CA ALA A 226 11.55 -11.77 15.70
C ALA A 226 11.97 -11.99 17.17
N GLN A 227 12.81 -11.11 17.73
CA GLN A 227 13.20 -11.16 19.15
C GLN A 227 12.02 -10.89 20.11
N SER A 228 11.10 -10.02 19.72
CA SER A 228 9.97 -9.56 20.56
C SER A 228 8.62 -10.16 20.17
N ASN A 229 8.55 -10.80 19.00
CA ASN A 229 7.34 -11.37 18.42
C ASN A 229 7.63 -12.74 17.81
N PRO A 230 7.41 -13.84 18.56
CA PRO A 230 7.64 -15.19 18.05
C PRO A 230 6.81 -15.57 16.81
N ALA A 231 5.69 -14.87 16.55
CA ALA A 231 4.88 -15.10 15.35
C ALA A 231 5.60 -14.72 14.05
N VAL A 232 6.55 -13.77 14.10
CA VAL A 232 7.40 -13.40 12.95
C VAL A 232 8.28 -14.57 12.53
N GLY A 233 8.86 -15.29 13.51
CA GLY A 233 9.69 -16.45 13.23
C GLY A 233 8.90 -17.68 12.76
N ARG A 234 7.70 -17.92 13.31
CA ARG A 234 6.89 -19.10 12.98
C ARG A 234 5.99 -18.93 11.75
N GLY A 235 5.64 -17.68 11.41
CA GLY A 235 4.57 -17.40 10.46
C GLY A 235 3.19 -17.79 11.00
N TYR A 236 2.16 -17.56 10.18
CA TYR A 236 0.81 -18.00 10.49
C TYR A 236 0.61 -19.50 10.21
N GLU A 237 -0.32 -20.13 10.94
CA GLU A 237 -0.61 -21.57 10.79
C GLU A 237 -1.04 -21.93 9.37
N TRP A 238 -1.82 -21.06 8.72
CA TRP A 238 -2.30 -21.25 7.35
C TRP A 238 -1.23 -21.11 6.26
N TYR A 239 0.02 -20.79 6.63
CA TYR A 239 1.15 -20.62 5.72
C TYR A 239 2.39 -21.43 6.13
N ARG A 240 2.25 -22.47 6.96
CA ARG A 240 3.41 -23.25 7.40
C ARG A 240 4.10 -23.96 6.23
N SER A 241 5.14 -23.35 5.68
CA SER A 241 6.05 -23.91 4.65
C SER A 241 7.10 -24.87 5.24
N GLY A 242 7.12 -25.03 6.57
CA GLY A 242 8.20 -25.71 7.29
C GLY A 242 9.45 -24.86 7.49
N VAL A 243 9.56 -23.71 6.81
CA VAL A 243 10.68 -22.75 6.92
C VAL A 243 10.16 -21.42 7.44
N SER A 244 10.92 -20.80 8.35
CA SER A 244 10.59 -19.49 8.91
C SER A 244 10.42 -18.43 7.81
N PRO A 245 9.41 -17.53 7.87
CA PRO A 245 9.29 -16.40 6.95
C PRO A 245 10.54 -15.50 6.92
N VAL A 246 11.18 -15.31 8.07
CA VAL A 246 12.43 -14.53 8.18
C VAL A 246 13.56 -15.19 7.37
N GLU A 247 13.67 -16.51 7.46
CA GLU A 247 14.69 -17.28 6.73
C GLU A 247 14.41 -17.32 5.23
N ARG A 248 13.15 -17.51 4.83
CA ARG A 248 12.72 -17.38 3.42
C ARG A 248 13.11 -16.01 2.86
N LEU A 249 12.76 -14.94 3.58
CA LEU A 249 13.03 -13.58 3.15
C LEU A 249 14.53 -13.34 3.00
N ARG A 250 15.33 -13.78 3.98
CA ARG A 250 16.80 -13.70 3.93
C ARG A 250 17.37 -14.34 2.66
N ARG A 251 16.96 -15.57 2.33
CA ARG A 251 17.42 -16.25 1.10
C ARG A 251 17.11 -15.48 -0.17
N HIS A 252 15.91 -14.89 -0.26
CA HIS A 252 15.55 -14.06 -1.41
C HIS A 252 16.35 -12.75 -1.48
N LEU A 253 16.60 -12.10 -0.35
CA LEU A 253 17.42 -10.89 -0.31
C LEU A 253 18.89 -11.18 -0.68
N ASP A 254 19.41 -12.32 -0.26
CA ASP A 254 20.76 -12.77 -0.62
C ASP A 254 20.89 -13.05 -2.11
N SER A 255 19.89 -13.69 -2.73
CA SER A 255 19.93 -13.98 -4.18
C SER A 255 19.83 -12.74 -5.06
N LEU A 256 19.15 -11.69 -4.63
CA LEU A 256 19.11 -10.39 -5.33
C LEU A 256 20.47 -9.68 -5.36
N SER A 257 21.37 -10.03 -4.45
CA SER A 257 22.70 -9.41 -4.33
C SER A 257 23.70 -9.95 -5.37
N GLY A 258 23.42 -11.10 -5.98
CA GLY A 258 24.30 -11.80 -6.94
C GLY A 258 24.23 -11.31 -8.39
N PHE A 259 23.34 -10.37 -8.71
CA PHE A 259 23.28 -9.72 -10.02
C PHE A 259 23.97 -8.34 -9.92
N SER A 260 25.27 -8.32 -10.19
CA SER A 260 26.09 -7.12 -10.39
C SER A 260 26.45 -6.99 -11.87
#